data_AF-A0A7C5M6J8-F1
#
_entry.id   AF-A0A7C5M6J8-F1
#
_cell.length_a   1.000
_cell.length_b   1.000
_cell.length_c   1.000
_cell.angle_alpha   90.00
_cell.angle_beta   90.00
_cell.angle_gamma   90.00
#
_symmetry.space_group_name_H-M   'P 1'
#
loop_
_entity.id
_entity.type
_entity.pdbx_description
1 polymer ?
#
loop_
_entity_poly.entity_id
_entity_poly.type
_entity_poly.pdbx_seq_one_letter_code
_entity_poly.pdbx_strand_id
1 'polypeptide(L)'
;MNPFATHIPVLLACLRRTTGPVLELGSGWYSTPLLSAFATDRLVRTVESNPDWYERISQIVTHQPITSHRHQVLFVPEYDEAPLDDQDWDIVLLDHEPPPRRGVDAARLRDRCRLMIGHDSQHPAYGYGPVFETFKYRFTYSRTGSWTTVVSNTDPLDWLEETLKPIW
;
A
#
# COMPACT_ATOMS: atom_id res chain seq x y z
N MET A 1 -0.75 19.04 4.82
CA MET A 1 -1.09 17.75 4.21
C MET A 1 -1.98 16.99 5.19
N ASN A 2 -3.01 16.29 4.72
CA ASN A 2 -3.85 15.47 5.61
C ASN A 2 -3.01 14.28 6.13
N PRO A 3 -3.02 13.95 7.45
CA PRO A 3 -2.22 12.85 8.01
C PRO A 3 -2.52 11.48 7.37
N PHE A 4 -3.75 11.25 6.91
CA PHE A 4 -4.14 10.00 6.23
C PHE A 4 -3.68 9.91 4.77
N ALA A 5 -3.05 10.97 4.24
CA ALA A 5 -2.68 11.09 2.83
C ALA A 5 -1.17 11.18 2.61
N THR A 6 -0.36 11.05 3.65
CA THR A 6 1.09 11.35 3.54
C THR A 6 1.87 10.33 2.72
N HIS A 7 1.35 9.11 2.57
CA HIS A 7 1.93 8.07 1.72
C HIS A 7 1.72 8.32 0.21
N ILE A 8 0.81 9.21 -0.19
CA ILE A 8 0.43 9.41 -1.60
C ILE A 8 1.63 9.67 -2.53
N PRO A 9 2.58 10.58 -2.22
CA PRO A 9 3.71 10.83 -3.12
C PRO A 9 4.57 9.57 -3.35
N VAL A 10 4.80 8.79 -2.29
CA VAL A 10 5.55 7.53 -2.33
C VAL A 10 4.79 6.49 -3.15
N LEU A 11 3.48 6.35 -2.92
CA LEU A 11 2.62 5.42 -3.66
C LEU A 11 2.63 5.73 -5.17
N LEU A 12 2.44 7.00 -5.55
CA LEU A 12 2.48 7.44 -6.95
C LEU A 12 3.85 7.19 -7.61
N ALA A 13 4.94 7.44 -6.89
CA ALA A 13 6.28 7.15 -7.36
C ALA A 13 6.47 5.64 -7.63
N CYS A 14 5.96 4.78 -6.74
CA CYS A 14 5.99 3.33 -6.93
C CYS A 14 5.11 2.88 -8.10
N LEU A 15 3.86 3.38 -8.20
CA LEU A 15 2.95 3.07 -9.30
C LEU A 15 3.54 3.42 -10.66
N ARG A 16 4.25 4.55 -10.76
CA ARG A 16 4.95 4.97 -11.98
C ARG A 16 6.14 4.07 -12.32
N ARG A 17 6.77 3.46 -11.31
CA ARG A 17 7.97 2.63 -11.47
C ARG A 17 7.65 1.17 -11.83
N THR A 18 6.48 0.69 -11.46
CA THR A 18 6.04 -0.70 -11.66
C THR A 18 4.90 -0.80 -12.67
N THR A 19 4.59 -2.01 -13.11
CA THR A 19 3.47 -2.28 -14.04
C THR A 19 2.62 -3.48 -13.63
N GLY A 20 3.10 -4.28 -12.67
CA GLY A 20 2.40 -5.46 -12.18
C GLY A 20 1.33 -5.15 -11.12
N PRO A 21 0.72 -6.20 -10.56
CA PRO A 21 -0.45 -6.10 -9.70
C PRO A 21 -0.15 -5.38 -8.37
N VAL A 22 -1.18 -4.72 -7.83
CA VAL A 22 -1.12 -3.93 -6.59
C VAL A 22 -2.08 -4.51 -5.55
N LEU A 23 -1.57 -4.75 -4.35
CA LEU A 23 -2.35 -5.09 -3.16
C LEU A 23 -2.37 -3.90 -2.20
N GLU A 24 -3.55 -3.57 -1.71
CA GLU A 24 -3.79 -2.61 -0.64
C GLU A 24 -4.48 -3.35 0.52
N LEU A 25 -3.86 -3.35 1.70
CA LEU A 25 -4.51 -3.76 2.93
C LEU A 25 -4.96 -2.50 3.67
N GLY A 26 -6.28 -2.35 3.78
CA GLY A 26 -6.94 -1.19 4.38
C GLY A 26 -7.39 -0.20 3.32
N SER A 27 -8.66 0.18 3.37
CA SER A 27 -9.25 1.10 2.39
C SER A 27 -9.46 2.48 2.99
N GLY A 28 -9.52 3.50 2.12
CA GLY A 28 -9.75 4.87 2.60
C GLY A 28 -10.00 5.88 1.49
N TRP A 29 -10.28 7.12 1.87
CA TRP A 29 -10.61 8.21 0.94
C TRP A 29 -9.45 8.68 0.06
N TYR A 30 -8.23 8.22 0.32
CA TYR A 30 -7.01 8.74 -0.29
C TYR A 30 -6.37 7.74 -1.25
N SER A 31 -5.79 6.65 -0.73
CA SER A 31 -5.11 5.65 -1.54
C SER A 31 -6.06 4.90 -2.47
N THR A 32 -7.21 4.43 -1.97
CA THR A 32 -8.07 3.54 -2.78
C THR A 32 -8.65 4.24 -4.03
N PRO A 33 -9.22 5.46 -3.96
CA PRO A 33 -9.66 6.18 -5.15
C PRO A 33 -8.51 6.52 -6.10
N LEU A 34 -7.31 6.76 -5.57
CA LEU A 34 -6.11 7.01 -6.36
C LEU A 34 -5.67 5.75 -7.10
N LEU A 35 -5.64 4.59 -6.44
CA LEU A 35 -5.36 3.31 -7.08
C LEU A 35 -6.38 3.03 -8.20
N SER A 36 -7.66 3.22 -7.91
CA SER A 36 -8.76 3.06 -8.88
C SER A 36 -8.56 3.96 -10.11
N ALA A 37 -8.13 5.21 -9.91
CA ALA A 37 -7.94 6.17 -10.99
C ALA A 37 -6.63 6.01 -11.80
N PHE A 38 -5.53 5.58 -11.16
CA PHE A 38 -4.19 5.61 -11.75
C PHE A 38 -3.59 4.24 -12.08
N ALA A 39 -4.13 3.15 -11.54
CA ALA A 39 -3.66 1.77 -11.78
C ALA A 39 -4.64 0.99 -12.67
N THR A 40 -5.21 1.65 -13.69
CA THR A 40 -6.28 1.09 -14.54
C THR A 40 -5.81 0.01 -15.52
N ASP A 41 -4.50 -0.07 -15.77
CA ASP A 41 -3.84 -1.00 -16.69
C ASP A 41 -3.42 -2.34 -16.05
N ARG A 42 -3.67 -2.50 -14.75
CA ARG A 42 -3.22 -3.63 -13.93
C ARG A 42 -4.30 -4.10 -12.97
N LEU A 43 -4.08 -5.26 -12.34
CA LEU A 43 -4.93 -5.72 -11.25
C LEU A 43 -4.62 -4.90 -9.99
N VAL A 44 -5.67 -4.37 -9.37
CA VAL A 44 -5.64 -3.80 -8.03
C VAL A 44 -6.54 -4.64 -7.14
N ARG A 45 -6.06 -4.98 -5.95
CA ARG A 45 -6.87 -5.63 -4.91
C ARG A 45 -6.79 -4.80 -3.63
N THR A 46 -7.93 -4.30 -3.18
CA THR A 46 -8.08 -3.68 -1.86
C THR A 46 -8.78 -4.67 -0.94
N VAL A 47 -8.18 -4.96 0.22
CA VAL A 47 -8.75 -5.84 1.24
C VAL A 47 -9.11 -5.01 2.47
N GLU A 48 -10.37 -5.10 2.87
CA GLU A 48 -10.95 -4.32 3.96
C GLU A 48 -11.67 -5.22 4.96
N SER A 49 -11.47 -4.98 6.26
CA SER A 49 -12.11 -5.75 7.33
C SER A 49 -13.20 -5.01 8.09
N ASN A 50 -13.29 -3.69 7.93
CA ASN A 50 -14.39 -2.91 8.44
C ASN A 50 -15.54 -2.87 7.41
N PRO A 51 -16.74 -3.39 7.73
CA PRO A 51 -17.84 -3.48 6.78
C PRO A 51 -18.35 -2.12 6.31
N ASP A 52 -18.34 -1.09 7.16
CA ASP A 52 -18.76 0.27 6.79
C ASP A 52 -17.79 0.88 5.78
N TRP A 53 -16.49 0.68 5.96
CA TRP A 53 -15.47 1.14 5.00
C TRP A 53 -15.53 0.37 3.70
N TYR A 54 -15.70 -0.95 3.77
CA TYR A 54 -15.88 -1.78 2.58
C TYR A 54 -17.06 -1.30 1.75
N GLU A 55 -18.22 -1.05 2.37
CA GLU A 55 -19.40 -0.55 1.67
C GLU A 55 -19.14 0.80 1.00
N ARG A 56 -18.60 1.77 1.75
CA ARG A 56 -18.30 3.12 1.24
C ARG A 56 -17.34 3.09 0.05
N ILE A 57 -16.22 2.37 0.18
CA ILE A 57 -15.18 2.36 -0.84
C ILE A 57 -15.58 1.54 -2.06
N SER A 58 -16.29 0.42 -1.87
CA SER A 58 -16.80 -0.38 -2.98
C SER A 58 -17.72 0.43 -3.89
N GLN A 59 -18.54 1.32 -3.32
CA GLN A 59 -19.36 2.23 -4.10
C GLN A 59 -18.53 3.20 -4.94
N ILE A 60 -17.45 3.77 -4.39
CA ILE A 60 -16.58 4.69 -5.13
C ILE A 60 -15.91 3.96 -6.29
N VAL A 61 -15.28 2.81 -6.02
CA VAL A 61 -14.54 2.05 -7.04
C VAL A 61 -15.50 1.58 -8.16
N THR A 62 -16.70 1.11 -7.80
CA THR A 62 -17.69 0.60 -8.77
C THR A 62 -18.26 1.71 -9.66
N HIS A 63 -18.47 2.92 -9.10
CA HIS A 63 -19.12 4.03 -9.81
C HIS A 63 -18.14 5.07 -10.36
N GLN A 64 -16.83 4.84 -10.26
CA GLN A 64 -15.87 5.75 -10.88
C GLN A 64 -16.06 5.75 -12.41
N PRO A 65 -16.26 6.93 -13.04
CA PRO A 65 -16.61 7.04 -14.47
C PRO A 65 -15.45 6.73 -15.42
N ILE A 66 -14.29 6.28 -14.90
CA ILE A 66 -13.06 6.08 -15.66
C ILE A 66 -12.76 4.58 -15.75
N THR A 67 -13.19 3.98 -16.86
CA THR A 67 -12.85 2.64 -17.36
C THR A 67 -13.22 1.43 -16.49
N SER A 68 -13.61 0.33 -17.15
CA SER A 68 -13.69 -0.99 -16.55
C SER A 68 -12.29 -1.48 -16.16
N HIS A 69 -11.79 -1.01 -15.02
CA HIS A 69 -10.48 -1.38 -14.49
C HIS A 69 -10.63 -2.59 -13.57
N ARG A 70 -9.57 -3.40 -13.47
CA ARG A 70 -9.56 -4.63 -12.66
C ARG A 70 -9.27 -4.29 -11.20
N HIS A 71 -10.13 -3.52 -10.56
CA HIS A 71 -10.03 -3.23 -9.12
C HIS A 71 -11.01 -4.10 -8.34
N GLN A 72 -10.47 -5.08 -7.63
CA GLN A 72 -11.19 -5.95 -6.72
C GLN A 72 -11.21 -5.30 -5.35
N VAL A 73 -12.39 -5.10 -4.78
CA VAL A 73 -12.53 -4.74 -3.36
C VAL A 73 -13.08 -5.97 -2.65
N LEU A 74 -12.32 -6.49 -1.68
CA LEU A 74 -12.67 -7.71 -0.95
C LEU A 74 -12.94 -7.36 0.51
N PHE A 75 -14.11 -7.76 0.99
CA PHE A 75 -14.39 -7.79 2.42
C PHE A 75 -13.88 -9.09 3.02
N VAL A 76 -13.13 -9.01 4.12
CA VAL A 76 -12.75 -10.15 4.94
C VAL A 76 -12.96 -9.79 6.41
N PRO A 77 -13.63 -10.62 7.22
CA PRO A 77 -13.80 -10.29 8.64
C PRO A 77 -12.45 -10.20 9.36
N GLU A 78 -11.47 -11.02 8.94
CA GLU A 78 -10.11 -11.06 9.47
C GLU A 78 -9.10 -11.15 8.32
N TYR A 79 -7.98 -10.43 8.44
CA TYR A 79 -6.93 -10.43 7.40
C TYR A 79 -6.25 -11.79 7.19
N ASP A 80 -6.36 -12.72 8.15
CA ASP A 80 -5.87 -14.10 7.98
C ASP A 80 -6.59 -14.85 6.85
N GLU A 81 -7.86 -14.54 6.65
CA GLU A 81 -8.71 -15.16 5.63
C GLU A 81 -8.50 -14.54 4.24
N ALA A 82 -7.76 -13.43 4.16
CA ALA A 82 -7.53 -12.75 2.90
C ALA A 82 -6.72 -13.62 1.93
N PRO A 83 -7.16 -13.78 0.67
CA PRO A 83 -6.41 -14.51 -0.36
C PRO A 83 -5.29 -13.62 -0.87
N LEU A 84 -4.14 -13.66 -0.20
CA LEU A 84 -2.99 -12.79 -0.51
C LEU A 84 -1.84 -13.54 -1.22
N ASP A 85 -1.89 -14.87 -1.23
CA ASP A 85 -0.86 -15.78 -1.69
C ASP A 85 -1.17 -16.43 -3.05
N ASP A 86 -2.26 -16.05 -3.70
CA ASP A 86 -2.64 -16.52 -5.04
C ASP A 86 -1.73 -16.01 -6.16
N GLN A 87 -0.90 -15.00 -5.88
CA GLN A 87 0.06 -14.40 -6.83
C GLN A 87 1.17 -13.62 -6.10
N ASP A 88 2.19 -13.20 -6.86
CA ASP A 88 3.15 -12.19 -6.43
C ASP A 88 2.65 -10.78 -6.78
N TRP A 89 3.05 -9.79 -5.98
CA TRP A 89 2.62 -8.40 -6.07
C TRP A 89 3.77 -7.48 -6.45
N ASP A 90 3.56 -6.55 -7.38
CA ASP A 90 4.57 -5.52 -7.65
C ASP A 90 4.59 -4.47 -6.53
N ILE A 91 3.42 -4.15 -5.98
CA ILE A 91 3.26 -3.23 -4.86
C ILE A 91 2.33 -3.84 -3.81
N VAL A 92 2.75 -3.78 -2.55
CA VAL A 92 1.91 -3.99 -1.36
C VAL A 92 1.86 -2.68 -0.57
N LEU A 93 0.67 -2.16 -0.30
CA LEU A 93 0.43 -1.02 0.60
C LEU A 93 -0.20 -1.51 1.89
N LEU A 94 0.43 -1.17 3.02
CA LEU A 94 -0.04 -1.48 4.37
C LEU A 94 -0.51 -0.20 5.06
N ASP A 95 -1.83 -0.02 5.15
CA ASP A 95 -2.46 1.09 5.87
C ASP A 95 -3.78 0.70 6.55
N HIS A 96 -3.89 -0.56 6.99
CA HIS A 96 -5.09 -1.08 7.63
C HIS A 96 -5.09 -0.97 9.16
N GLU A 97 -6.27 -1.16 9.73
CA GLU A 97 -6.49 -1.48 11.12
C GLU A 97 -6.57 -3.02 11.30
N PRO A 98 -6.36 -3.57 12.51
CA PRO A 98 -5.80 -2.89 13.67
C PRO A 98 -4.26 -2.74 13.55
N PRO A 99 -3.64 -1.69 14.12
CA PRO A 99 -2.25 -1.36 13.88
C PRO A 99 -1.22 -2.48 14.13
N PRO A 100 -1.31 -3.29 15.23
CA PRO A 100 -0.35 -4.37 15.47
C PRO A 100 -0.28 -5.42 14.36
N ARG A 101 -1.34 -5.50 13.54
CA ARG A 101 -1.44 -6.45 12.44
C ARG A 101 -0.55 -6.09 11.26
N ARG A 102 -0.22 -4.80 11.05
CA ARG A 102 0.56 -4.35 9.89
C ARG A 102 1.92 -5.04 9.79
N GLY A 103 2.61 -5.26 10.91
CA GLY A 103 3.85 -6.05 10.96
C GLY A 103 3.65 -7.54 10.65
N VAL A 104 2.54 -8.14 11.08
CA VAL A 104 2.20 -9.55 10.79
C VAL A 104 2.00 -9.73 9.29
N ASP A 105 1.20 -8.87 8.67
CA ASP A 105 0.91 -8.96 7.24
C ASP A 105 2.12 -8.54 6.38
N ALA A 106 2.97 -7.62 6.86
CA ALA A 106 4.28 -7.36 6.28
C ALA A 106 5.16 -8.62 6.25
N ALA A 107 5.20 -9.39 7.34
CA ALA A 107 5.97 -10.62 7.39
C ALA A 107 5.40 -11.69 6.44
N ARG A 108 4.07 -11.82 6.41
CA ARG A 108 3.34 -12.74 5.52
C ARG A 108 3.62 -12.46 4.04
N LEU A 109 3.76 -11.19 3.66
CA LEU A 109 3.92 -10.75 2.27
C LEU A 109 5.37 -10.50 1.84
N ARG A 110 6.33 -10.59 2.76
CA ARG A 110 7.73 -10.23 2.55
C ARG A 110 8.33 -10.80 1.26
N ASP A 111 8.09 -12.08 1.00
CA ASP A 111 8.67 -12.80 -0.13
C ASP A 111 7.70 -12.91 -1.33
N ARG A 112 6.58 -12.19 -1.27
CA ARG A 112 5.50 -12.15 -2.28
C ARG A 112 5.32 -10.78 -2.88
N CYS A 113 6.23 -9.85 -2.63
CA CYS A 113 6.15 -8.51 -3.18
C CYS A 113 7.50 -7.98 -3.66
N ARG A 114 7.46 -7.18 -4.73
CA ARG A 114 8.63 -6.43 -5.21
C ARG A 114 8.88 -5.19 -4.37
N LEU A 115 7.85 -4.37 -4.13
CA LEU A 115 7.89 -3.18 -3.28
C LEU A 115 6.80 -3.26 -2.20
N MET A 116 7.18 -3.12 -0.94
CA MET A 116 6.25 -3.00 0.17
C MET A 116 6.30 -1.61 0.78
N ILE A 117 5.14 -0.99 0.96
CA ILE A 117 4.97 0.38 1.45
C ILE A 117 4.22 0.31 2.79
N GLY A 118 4.85 0.78 3.86
CA GLY A 118 4.23 0.93 5.17
C GLY A 118 3.97 2.40 5.49
N HIS A 119 2.70 2.76 5.68
CA HIS A 119 2.30 4.08 6.20
C HIS A 119 2.40 4.12 7.73
N ASP A 120 2.66 5.31 8.29
CA ASP A 120 2.93 5.54 9.73
C ASP A 120 4.03 4.63 10.29
N SER A 121 5.04 4.38 9.46
CA SER A 121 6.12 3.41 9.72
C SER A 121 7.01 3.74 10.93
N GLN A 122 6.91 4.96 11.46
CA GLN A 122 7.58 5.39 12.69
C GLN A 122 6.94 4.82 13.96
N HIS A 123 5.66 4.40 13.90
CA HIS A 123 4.91 4.06 15.10
C HIS A 123 5.20 2.61 15.54
N PRO A 124 5.78 2.37 16.73
CA PRO A 124 6.23 1.04 17.14
C PRO A 124 5.07 0.05 17.30
N ALA A 125 3.88 0.52 17.67
CA ALA A 125 2.70 -0.32 17.78
C ALA A 125 2.28 -0.98 16.46
N TYR A 126 2.83 -0.54 15.31
CA TYR A 126 2.45 -1.04 13.99
C TYR A 126 3.31 -2.24 13.58
N GLY A 127 4.34 -2.58 14.36
CA GLY A 127 5.09 -3.84 14.20
C GLY A 127 6.02 -3.91 12.99
N TYR A 128 6.24 -2.81 12.26
CA TYR A 128 7.08 -2.81 11.07
C TYR A 128 8.55 -3.05 11.32
N GLY A 129 9.10 -2.53 12.43
CA GLY A 129 10.55 -2.48 12.70
C GLY A 129 11.27 -3.80 12.45
N PRO A 130 10.91 -4.88 13.20
CA PRO A 130 11.56 -6.19 13.07
C PRO A 130 11.49 -6.77 11.67
N VAL A 131 10.40 -6.53 10.94
CA VAL A 131 10.20 -7.11 9.60
C VAL A 131 10.95 -6.30 8.56
N PHE A 132 10.87 -4.98 8.59
CA PHE A 132 11.54 -4.10 7.62
C PHE A 132 13.06 -4.17 7.70
N GLU A 133 13.63 -4.51 8.85
CA GLU A 133 15.07 -4.77 9.01
C GLU A 133 15.57 -6.01 8.26
N THR A 134 14.67 -6.93 7.90
CA THR A 134 15.02 -8.15 7.17
C THR A 134 15.07 -7.98 5.65
N PHE A 135 14.67 -6.81 5.13
CA PHE A 135 14.71 -6.51 3.71
C PHE A 135 16.07 -6.00 3.28
N LYS A 136 16.48 -6.32 2.05
CA LYS A 136 17.77 -5.90 1.50
C LYS A 136 17.87 -4.38 1.30
N TYR A 137 16.78 -3.75 0.88
CA TYR A 137 16.73 -2.32 0.59
C TYR A 137 15.60 -1.67 1.38
N ARG A 138 15.86 -0.46 1.88
CA ARG A 138 14.92 0.33 2.67
C ARG A 138 15.07 1.81 2.34
N PHE A 139 13.95 2.48 2.15
CA PHE A 139 13.86 3.92 1.99
C PHE A 139 12.75 4.46 2.88
N THR A 140 13.01 5.52 3.64
CA THR A 140 11.99 6.14 4.51
C THR A 140 11.79 7.60 4.13
N TYR A 141 10.58 7.92 3.71
CA TYR A 141 10.12 9.28 3.48
C TYR A 141 9.62 9.89 4.80
N SER A 142 10.45 10.72 5.42
CA SER A 142 10.19 11.36 6.73
C SER A 142 9.95 12.87 6.65
N ARG A 143 9.72 13.41 5.45
CA ARG A 143 9.51 14.85 5.21
C ARG A 143 8.09 15.33 5.55
N THR A 144 7.21 14.40 5.92
CA THR A 144 5.82 14.63 6.35
C THR A 144 5.65 14.25 7.82
N GLY A 145 4.54 14.67 8.44
CA GLY A 145 4.27 14.37 9.86
C GLY A 145 4.16 12.86 10.15
N SER A 146 3.69 12.09 9.18
CA SER A 146 3.68 10.62 9.19
C SER A 146 4.75 10.09 8.24
N TRP A 147 5.52 9.08 8.67
CA TRP A 147 6.59 8.50 7.85
C TRP A 147 6.05 7.39 6.98
N THR A 148 6.45 7.39 5.71
CA THR A 148 6.16 6.29 4.79
C THR A 148 7.46 5.58 4.42
N THR A 149 7.54 4.28 4.70
CA THR A 149 8.73 3.48 4.39
C THR A 149 8.44 2.52 3.24
N VAL A 150 9.36 2.44 2.29
CA VAL A 150 9.38 1.42 1.24
C VAL A 150 10.51 0.43 1.52
N VAL A 151 10.23 -0.86 1.39
CA VAL A 151 11.23 -1.93 1.48
C VAL A 151 11.16 -2.86 0.27
N SER A 152 12.30 -3.47 -0.08
CA SER A 152 12.41 -4.42 -1.18
C SER A 152 13.57 -5.40 -0.98
N ASN A 153 13.41 -6.63 -1.46
CA ASN A 153 14.51 -7.61 -1.55
C ASN A 153 15.21 -7.59 -2.92
N THR A 154 14.55 -7.06 -3.95
CA THR A 154 14.98 -7.17 -5.34
C THR A 154 15.49 -5.85 -5.92
N ASP A 155 14.92 -4.72 -5.48
CA ASP A 155 15.11 -3.42 -6.12
C ASP A 155 15.83 -2.43 -5.18
N PRO A 156 17.00 -1.89 -5.57
CA PRO A 156 17.56 -0.70 -4.94
C PRO A 156 16.55 0.46 -4.97
N LEU A 157 16.53 1.25 -3.90
CA LEU A 157 15.49 2.27 -3.68
C LEU A 157 16.00 3.72 -3.80
N ASP A 158 17.25 3.93 -4.24
CA ASP A 158 17.87 5.27 -4.34
C ASP A 158 17.10 6.21 -5.30
N TRP A 159 16.37 5.64 -6.25
CA TRP A 159 15.52 6.39 -7.19
C TRP A 159 14.37 7.12 -6.51
N LEU A 160 13.92 6.67 -5.33
CA LEU A 160 12.87 7.35 -4.56
C LEU A 160 13.36 8.70 -4.03
N GLU A 161 14.64 8.79 -3.63
CA GLU A 161 15.23 10.06 -3.18
C GLU A 161 15.17 11.09 -4.31
N GLU A 162 15.61 10.71 -5.52
CA GLU A 162 15.58 11.58 -6.70
C GLU A 162 14.14 11.95 -7.10
N THR A 163 13.23 10.97 -7.14
CA THR A 163 11.85 11.18 -7.58
C THR A 163 11.07 12.09 -6.62
N LEU A 164 11.36 12.00 -5.32
CA LEU A 164 10.69 12.76 -4.26
C LEU A 164 11.48 14.01 -3.87
N LYS A 165 12.52 14.39 -4.63
CA LYS A 165 13.22 15.66 -4.40
C LYS A 165 12.24 16.81 -4.53
N PRO A 166 12.33 17.80 -3.63
CA PRO A 166 11.50 18.97 -3.74
C PRO A 166 11.92 19.80 -4.95
N ILE A 167 10.94 20.38 -5.65
CA ILE A 167 11.18 21.27 -6.78
C ILE A 167 11.25 22.70 -6.24
N TRP A 168 12.29 23.02 -5.46
CA TRP A 168 12.56 24.39 -5.01
C TRP A 168 14.03 24.62 -4.76
#